data_AF-A0A5W4VB76-F1
#
_entry.id   AF-A0A5W4VB76-F1
#
_cell.length_a   1.000
_cell.length_b   1.000
_cell.length_c   1.000
_cell.angle_alpha   90.00
_cell.angle_beta   90.00
_cell.angle_gamma   90.00
#
_symmetry.space_group_name_H-M   'P 1'
#
loop_
_entity.id
_entity.type
_entity.pdbx_description
1 polymer ?
#
loop_
_entity_poly.entity_id
_entity_poly.type
_entity_poly.pdbx_seq_one_letter_code
_entity_poly.pdbx_strand_id
1 'polypeptide(L)'
;VGPNAVLALKREGYRKRDVSFTDTLEIFRSAGIRRVLQNHLLSGLGEMKNSLCKSGYLRRVQKYCPSLTVNDLQPWPAGVRAQAVSPDGKLIDDFLFVTTPRSIHTCNAPSPAATSAIPIGAHIVSKVQALRASQSNPGRTLRAARSVDALHAAFTR
;
A
#
# COMPACT_ATOMS: atom_id res chain seq x y z
N VAL A 1 10.77 0.97 -17.73
CA VAL A 1 9.35 0.56 -17.64
C VAL A 1 9.09 0.14 -16.21
N GLY A 2 8.19 0.83 -15.51
CA GLY A 2 7.83 0.46 -14.15
C GLY A 2 7.14 -0.91 -14.09
N PRO A 3 7.14 -1.58 -12.93
CA PRO A 3 6.40 -2.83 -12.78
C PRO A 3 4.92 -2.63 -13.11
N ASN A 4 4.33 -3.59 -13.81
CA ASN A 4 2.89 -3.57 -14.11
C ASN A 4 2.11 -3.67 -12.80
N ALA A 5 1.11 -2.82 -12.61
CA ALA A 5 0.17 -2.97 -11.51
C ALA A 5 -0.99 -3.86 -11.96
N VAL A 6 -1.15 -5.00 -11.30
CA VAL A 6 -2.26 -5.94 -11.55
C VAL A 6 -2.97 -6.22 -10.24
N LEU A 7 -4.26 -6.55 -10.31
CA LEU A 7 -5.03 -6.93 -9.13
C LEU A 7 -4.47 -8.22 -8.52
N ALA A 8 -4.11 -8.18 -7.25
CA ALA A 8 -3.77 -9.37 -6.47
C ALA A 8 -5.04 -10.04 -5.94
N LEU A 9 -5.16 -11.36 -6.12
CA LEU A 9 -6.29 -12.18 -5.65
C LEU A 9 -6.08 -12.74 -4.22
N LYS A 10 -5.05 -12.24 -3.54
CA LYS A 10 -4.70 -12.55 -2.15
C LYS A 10 -4.00 -11.33 -1.55
N ARG A 11 -4.35 -10.94 -0.33
CA ARG A 11 -3.79 -9.74 0.35
C ARG A 11 -2.27 -9.78 0.51
N GLU A 12 -1.71 -10.97 0.68
CA GLU A 12 -0.26 -11.21 0.81
C GLU A 12 0.23 -12.19 -0.27
N GLY A 13 -0.36 -12.09 -1.48
CA GLY A 13 0.01 -12.94 -2.61
C GLY A 13 1.17 -12.35 -3.41
N TYR A 14 2.39 -12.89 -3.22
CA TYR A 14 3.59 -12.45 -3.94
C TYR A 14 3.85 -13.26 -5.22
N ARG A 15 3.16 -14.40 -5.40
CA ARG A 15 3.26 -15.23 -6.61
C ARG A 15 2.02 -15.05 -7.47
N LYS A 16 2.18 -15.21 -8.79
CA LYS A 16 1.06 -15.13 -9.76
C LYS A 16 -0.07 -16.14 -9.53
N ARG A 17 0.21 -17.22 -8.80
CA ARG A 17 -0.75 -18.29 -8.48
C ARG A 17 -1.33 -18.16 -7.06
N ASP A 18 -0.94 -17.14 -6.31
CA ASP A 18 -1.45 -16.93 -4.97
C ASP A 18 -2.87 -16.38 -5.05
N VAL A 19 -3.83 -17.26 -4.82
CA VAL A 19 -5.26 -16.95 -4.83
C VAL A 19 -5.85 -17.34 -3.48
N SER A 20 -6.61 -16.44 -2.88
CA SER A 20 -7.39 -16.69 -1.67
C SER A 20 -8.86 -16.54 -2.02
N PHE A 21 -9.65 -17.60 -1.85
CA PHE A 21 -11.08 -17.55 -2.13
C PHE A 21 -11.80 -16.50 -1.28
N THR A 22 -11.45 -16.40 0.01
CA THR A 22 -12.04 -15.44 0.94
C THR A 22 -11.73 -14.01 0.52
N ASP A 23 -10.47 -13.70 0.22
CA ASP A 23 -10.03 -12.35 -0.14
C ASP A 23 -10.64 -11.94 -1.48
N THR A 24 -10.61 -12.85 -2.45
CA THR A 24 -11.17 -12.64 -3.79
C THR A 24 -12.66 -12.32 -3.70
N LEU A 25 -13.40 -13.06 -2.87
CA LEU A 25 -14.82 -12.85 -2.68
C LEU A 25 -15.14 -11.52 -1.98
N GLU A 26 -14.31 -11.09 -1.03
CA GLU A 26 -14.43 -9.78 -0.40
C GLU A 26 -14.17 -8.63 -1.39
N ILE A 27 -13.12 -8.75 -2.20
CA ILE A 27 -12.77 -7.82 -3.29
C ILE A 27 -13.97 -7.64 -4.22
N PHE A 28 -14.58 -8.74 -4.68
CA PHE A 28 -15.72 -8.67 -5.61
C PHE A 28 -17.03 -8.23 -4.94
N ARG A 29 -17.20 -8.43 -3.63
CA ARG A 29 -18.40 -7.93 -2.91
C ARG A 29 -18.34 -6.43 -2.66
N SER A 30 -17.14 -5.87 -2.47
CA SER A 30 -16.96 -4.43 -2.27
C SER A 30 -17.47 -3.61 -3.45
N ALA A 31 -18.40 -2.70 -3.19
CA ALA A 31 -18.98 -1.82 -4.21
C ALA A 31 -17.93 -0.85 -4.78
N GLY A 32 -17.06 -0.29 -3.94
CA GLY A 32 -15.99 0.61 -4.36
C GLY A 32 -14.99 -0.09 -5.28
N ILE A 33 -14.55 -1.29 -4.92
CA ILE A 33 -13.61 -2.07 -5.75
C ILE A 33 -14.24 -2.44 -7.09
N ARG A 34 -15.51 -2.87 -7.12
CA ARG A 34 -16.21 -3.16 -8.37
C ARG A 34 -16.24 -1.95 -9.31
N ARG A 35 -16.49 -0.76 -8.78
CA ARG A 35 -16.47 0.49 -9.56
C ARG A 35 -15.08 0.81 -10.10
N VAL A 36 -14.02 0.67 -9.28
CA VAL A 36 -12.63 0.81 -9.73
C VAL A 36 -12.33 -0.16 -10.87
N LEU A 37 -12.69 -1.44 -10.70
CA LEU A 37 -12.47 -2.44 -11.72
C LEU A 37 -13.17 -2.05 -13.01
N GLN A 38 -14.47 -1.71 -12.97
CA GLN A 38 -15.24 -1.25 -14.12
C GLN A 38 -14.58 -0.07 -14.85
N ASN A 39 -14.14 0.95 -14.12
CA ASN A 39 -13.52 2.14 -14.69
C ASN A 39 -12.15 1.87 -15.31
N HIS A 40 -11.45 0.81 -14.88
CA HIS A 40 -10.09 0.48 -15.28
C HIS A 40 -9.95 -0.92 -15.90
N LEU A 41 -11.04 -1.52 -16.42
CA LEU A 41 -11.00 -2.89 -16.96
C LEU A 41 -10.02 -3.01 -18.14
N LEU A 42 -10.09 -2.08 -19.08
CA LEU A 42 -9.28 -2.13 -20.30
C LEU A 42 -7.79 -2.01 -19.98
N SER A 43 -7.42 -1.06 -19.11
CA SER A 43 -6.03 -0.90 -18.67
C SER A 43 -5.57 -2.09 -17.83
N GLY A 44 -6.41 -2.59 -16.92
CA GLY A 44 -6.12 -3.75 -16.08
C GLY A 44 -5.88 -5.03 -16.89
N LEU A 45 -6.70 -5.31 -17.90
CA LEU A 45 -6.51 -6.44 -18.81
C LEU A 45 -5.22 -6.31 -19.62
N GLY A 46 -4.91 -5.09 -20.10
CA GLY A 46 -3.65 -4.80 -20.78
C GLY A 46 -2.43 -5.08 -19.90
N GLU A 47 -2.46 -4.62 -18.65
CA GLU A 47 -1.38 -4.86 -17.68
C GLU A 47 -1.24 -6.33 -17.30
N MET A 48 -2.37 -7.03 -17.14
CA MET A 48 -2.39 -8.46 -16.84
C MET A 48 -1.81 -9.29 -17.99
N LYS A 49 -2.19 -8.99 -19.23
CA LYS A 49 -1.61 -9.61 -20.43
C LYS A 49 -0.09 -9.41 -20.48
N ASN A 50 0.38 -8.20 -20.23
CA ASN A 50 1.81 -7.91 -20.24
C ASN A 50 2.56 -8.48 -19.04
N SER A 51 1.88 -8.77 -17.92
CA SER A 51 2.48 -9.47 -16.78
C SER A 51 2.63 -10.97 -17.08
N LEU A 52 1.73 -11.56 -17.87
CA LEU A 52 1.79 -12.96 -18.27
C LEU A 52 2.70 -13.21 -19.49
N CYS A 53 2.75 -12.27 -20.42
CA CYS A 53 3.44 -12.42 -21.71
C CYS A 53 4.77 -11.64 -21.75
N LYS A 54 5.90 -12.37 -21.66
CA LYS A 54 7.25 -11.78 -21.72
C LYS A 54 7.51 -11.00 -23.01
N SER A 55 7.03 -11.48 -24.16
CA SER A 55 7.22 -10.79 -25.45
C SER A 55 6.41 -9.48 -25.54
N GLY A 56 5.21 -9.45 -24.95
CA GLY A 56 4.42 -8.23 -24.82
C GLY A 56 5.11 -7.19 -23.93
N TYR A 57 5.67 -7.63 -22.80
CA TYR A 57 6.48 -6.78 -21.94
C TYR A 57 7.74 -6.25 -22.65
N LEU A 58 8.48 -7.12 -23.35
CA LEU A 58 9.68 -6.75 -24.11
C LEU A 58 9.40 -5.61 -25.09
N ARG A 59 8.30 -5.70 -25.85
CA ARG A 59 7.92 -4.65 -26.81
C ARG A 59 7.67 -3.29 -26.14
N ARG A 60 7.22 -3.26 -24.87
CA ARG A 60 7.10 -2.01 -24.10
C ARG A 60 8.45 -1.49 -23.62
N VAL A 61 9.33 -2.41 -23.18
CA VAL A 61 10.69 -2.09 -22.73
C VAL A 61 11.55 -1.55 -23.87
N GLN A 62 11.43 -2.12 -25.06
CA GLN A 62 12.16 -1.70 -26.25
C GLN A 62 11.83 -0.27 -26.71
N LYS A 63 10.70 0.31 -26.29
CA LYS A 63 10.44 1.74 -26.50
C LYS A 63 11.45 2.65 -25.77
N TYR A 64 12.08 2.14 -24.71
CA TYR A 64 13.08 2.86 -23.91
C TYR A 64 14.50 2.36 -24.17
N CYS A 65 14.68 1.05 -24.38
CA CYS A 65 15.97 0.45 -24.66
C CYS A 65 15.83 -0.64 -25.75
N PRO A 66 15.97 -0.29 -27.03
CA PRO A 66 15.70 -1.20 -28.16
C PRO A 66 16.61 -2.43 -28.23
N SER A 67 17.81 -2.37 -27.65
CA SER A 67 18.79 -3.46 -27.68
C SER A 67 18.44 -4.64 -26.77
N LEU A 68 17.46 -4.49 -25.88
CA LEU A 68 17.06 -5.55 -24.97
C LEU A 68 16.37 -6.71 -25.72
N THR A 69 16.66 -7.91 -25.25
CA THR A 69 16.17 -9.19 -25.75
C THR A 69 15.34 -9.90 -24.68
N VAL A 70 14.69 -11.00 -25.06
CA VAL A 70 13.91 -11.82 -24.10
C VAL A 70 14.81 -12.42 -23.01
N ASN A 71 16.07 -12.70 -23.32
CA ASN A 71 17.01 -13.32 -22.39
C ASN A 71 17.44 -12.36 -21.26
N ASP A 72 17.32 -11.06 -21.50
CA ASP A 72 17.58 -10.02 -20.48
C ASP A 72 16.43 -9.90 -19.48
N LEU A 73 15.25 -10.48 -19.77
CA LEU A 73 14.08 -10.47 -18.90
C LEU A 73 14.13 -11.62 -17.89
N GLN A 74 14.97 -11.44 -16.88
CA GLN A 74 15.10 -12.34 -15.74
C GLN A 74 13.92 -12.22 -14.76
N PRO A 75 13.62 -13.27 -13.97
CA PRO A 75 12.62 -13.19 -12.91
C PRO A 75 12.99 -12.14 -11.86
N TRP A 76 12.01 -11.39 -11.40
CA TRP A 76 12.16 -10.44 -10.30
C TRP A 76 11.01 -10.63 -9.30
N PRO A 77 11.23 -10.46 -7.98
CA PRO A 77 10.17 -10.54 -7.00
C PRO A 77 9.05 -9.54 -7.29
N ALA A 78 7.80 -9.97 -7.08
CA ALA A 78 6.66 -9.07 -7.11
C ALA A 78 6.59 -8.28 -5.79
N GLY A 79 5.94 -7.12 -5.84
CA GLY A 79 5.55 -6.38 -4.65
C GLY A 79 4.03 -6.30 -4.56
N VAL A 80 3.49 -6.34 -3.34
CA VAL A 80 2.07 -6.08 -3.08
C VAL A 80 1.93 -4.68 -2.47
N ARG A 81 1.04 -3.88 -3.04
CA ARG A 81 0.74 -2.54 -2.53
C ARG A 81 -0.65 -2.54 -1.91
N ALA A 82 -0.72 -2.16 -0.63
CA ALA A 82 -1.99 -1.80 -0.01
C ALA A 82 -2.43 -0.44 -0.55
N GLN A 83 -3.53 -0.43 -1.32
CA GLN A 83 -4.09 0.76 -1.92
C GLN A 83 -5.53 0.93 -1.41
N ALA A 84 -5.79 2.03 -0.72
CA ALA A 84 -7.14 2.32 -0.25
C ALA A 84 -8.04 2.70 -1.42
N VAL A 85 -9.28 2.21 -1.35
CA VAL A 85 -10.35 2.47 -2.31
C VAL A 85 -11.53 3.05 -1.55
N SER A 86 -12.04 4.18 -2.02
CA SER A 86 -13.22 4.81 -1.44
C SER A 86 -14.51 4.04 -1.80
N PRO A 87 -15.60 4.21 -1.02
CA PRO A 87 -16.89 3.61 -1.36
C PRO A 87 -17.45 4.05 -2.72
N ASP A 88 -17.10 5.24 -3.20
CA ASP A 88 -17.48 5.75 -4.53
C ASP A 88 -16.63 5.17 -5.67
N GLY A 89 -15.57 4.41 -5.37
CA GLY A 89 -14.75 3.73 -6.37
C GLY A 89 -13.57 4.56 -6.88
N LYS A 90 -12.99 5.39 -6.02
CA LYS A 90 -11.76 6.13 -6.31
C LYS A 90 -10.59 5.49 -5.57
N LEU A 91 -9.44 5.47 -6.23
CA LEU A 91 -8.18 5.16 -5.55
C LEU A 91 -7.79 6.38 -4.72
N ILE A 92 -7.50 6.18 -3.43
CA ILE A 92 -7.04 7.27 -2.58
C ILE A 92 -5.58 7.55 -2.91
N ASP A 93 -5.30 8.72 -3.49
CA ASP A 93 -3.97 9.09 -3.96
C ASP A 93 -3.10 9.78 -2.90
N ASP A 94 -3.65 10.08 -1.73
CA ASP A 94 -2.95 10.73 -0.61
C ASP A 94 -3.01 9.89 0.68
N PHE A 95 -2.36 10.34 1.75
CA PHE A 95 -2.42 9.70 3.06
C PHE A 95 -3.84 9.67 3.60
N LEU A 96 -4.28 8.48 4.00
CA LEU A 96 -5.55 8.32 4.70
C LEU A 96 -5.27 7.97 6.15
N PHE A 97 -5.58 8.88 7.05
CA PHE A 97 -5.53 8.64 8.49
C PHE A 97 -6.93 8.46 9.05
N VAL A 98 -7.13 7.40 9.83
CA VAL A 98 -8.34 7.20 10.63
C VAL A 98 -7.96 7.31 12.10
N THR A 99 -8.57 8.26 12.80
CA THR A 99 -8.28 8.53 14.20
C THR A 99 -9.45 8.13 15.08
N THR A 100 -9.15 7.43 16.18
CA THR A 100 -10.10 7.21 17.28
C THR A 100 -9.63 8.03 18.48
N PRO A 101 -10.40 8.10 19.59
CA PRO A 101 -9.94 8.78 20.78
C PRO A 101 -8.59 8.28 21.30
N ARG A 102 -8.13 7.06 20.99
CA ARG A 102 -6.87 6.50 21.52
C ARG A 102 -5.94 5.89 20.48
N SER A 103 -6.26 6.00 19.19
CA SER A 103 -5.44 5.42 18.12
C SER A 103 -5.43 6.29 16.87
N ILE A 104 -4.34 6.18 16.12
CA ILE A 104 -4.20 6.75 14.78
C ILE A 104 -3.80 5.60 13.85
N HIS A 105 -4.64 5.34 12.85
CA HIS A 105 -4.41 4.32 11.83
C HIS A 105 -3.98 5.01 10.53
N THR A 106 -2.84 4.62 9.99
CA THR A 106 -2.40 5.02 8.65
C THR A 106 -2.94 3.98 7.67
N CYS A 107 -4.10 4.26 7.09
CA CYS A 107 -4.85 3.35 6.24
C CYS A 107 -4.43 3.42 4.77
N ASN A 108 -3.80 4.51 4.34
CA ASN A 108 -3.21 4.65 3.02
C ASN A 108 -1.93 5.49 3.12
N ALA A 109 -0.88 5.03 2.45
CA ALA A 109 0.39 5.73 2.33
C ALA A 109 0.90 5.48 0.91
N PRO A 110 0.44 6.28 -0.08
CA PRO A 110 0.75 6.04 -1.47
C PRO A 110 2.21 6.41 -1.78
N SER A 111 2.67 5.98 -2.96
CA SER A 111 4.03 6.29 -3.42
C SER A 111 4.24 7.82 -3.49
N PRO A 112 5.39 8.34 -3.03
CA PRO A 112 6.58 7.59 -2.60
C PRO A 112 6.71 7.51 -1.06
N ALA A 113 5.93 6.63 -0.43
CA ALA A 113 5.95 6.44 1.03
C ALA A 113 7.34 6.14 1.60
N ALA A 114 8.17 5.35 0.89
CA ALA A 114 9.51 5.00 1.34
C ALA A 114 10.45 6.22 1.37
N THR A 115 10.46 7.05 0.32
CA THR A 115 11.35 8.23 0.28
C THR A 115 10.86 9.34 1.20
N SER A 116 9.54 9.41 1.45
CA SER A 116 8.92 10.40 2.32
C SER A 116 8.69 9.90 3.75
N ALA A 117 9.32 8.79 4.16
CA ALA A 117 9.06 8.17 5.46
C ALA A 117 9.32 9.11 6.65
N ILE A 118 10.38 9.93 6.59
CA ILE A 118 10.73 10.89 7.66
C ILE A 118 9.65 11.98 7.81
N PRO A 119 9.27 12.74 6.75
CA PRO A 119 8.21 13.75 6.89
C PRO A 119 6.85 13.13 7.23
N ILE A 120 6.53 11.93 6.75
CA ILE A 120 5.32 11.19 7.16
C ILE A 120 5.36 10.90 8.67
N GLY A 121 6.50 10.41 9.18
CA GLY A 121 6.70 10.16 10.59
C GLY A 121 6.49 11.44 11.43
N ALA A 122 7.08 12.56 11.01
CA ALA A 122 6.88 13.85 11.66
C ALA A 122 5.41 14.28 11.67
N HIS A 123 4.69 14.06 10.56
CA HIS A 123 3.26 14.35 10.46
C HIS A 123 2.42 13.48 11.41
N ILE A 124 2.73 12.19 11.52
CA ILE A 124 2.08 11.27 12.47
C ILE A 124 2.30 11.74 13.91
N VAL A 125 3.56 12.09 14.27
CA VAL A 125 3.89 12.59 15.62
C VAL A 125 3.10 13.87 15.94
N SER A 126 3.01 14.80 14.99
CA SER A 126 2.20 16.02 15.15
C SER A 126 0.72 15.70 15.42
N LYS A 127 0.12 14.76 14.67
CA LYS A 127 -1.27 14.31 14.93
C LYS A 127 -1.43 13.66 16.31
N VAL A 128 -0.45 12.87 16.75
CA VAL A 128 -0.48 12.27 18.10
C VAL A 128 -0.44 13.35 19.18
N GLN A 129 0.40 14.38 19.03
CA GLN A 129 0.46 15.49 19.98
C GLN A 129 -0.87 16.25 20.04
N ALA A 130 -1.49 16.53 18.89
CA ALA A 130 -2.81 17.16 18.84
C ALA A 130 -3.90 16.31 19.51
N LEU A 131 -3.91 14.99 19.27
CA LEU A 131 -4.85 14.06 19.91
C LEU A 131 -4.67 14.03 21.44
N ARG A 132 -3.42 14.06 21.91
CA ARG A 132 -3.14 14.11 23.36
C ARG A 132 -3.58 15.43 23.99
N ALA A 133 -3.44 16.55 23.28
CA ALA A 133 -3.86 17.85 23.77
C ALA A 133 -5.39 17.99 23.84
N SER A 134 -6.12 17.37 22.90
CA SER A 134 -7.59 17.35 22.92
C SER A 134 -8.18 16.38 23.95
N GLN A 135 -7.40 15.40 24.40
CA GLN A 135 -7.74 14.56 25.55
C GLN A 135 -7.50 15.33 26.86
N SER A 136 -8.48 16.12 27.30
CA SER A 136 -8.51 16.56 28.70
C SER A 136 -8.82 15.34 29.57
N ASN A 137 -7.81 14.76 30.21
CA ASN A 137 -8.03 13.71 31.20
C ASN A 137 -7.19 13.99 32.47
N PRO A 138 -7.82 14.28 33.63
CA PRO A 138 -7.13 14.53 34.89
C PRO A 138 -6.55 13.27 35.55
N GLY A 139 -6.73 12.09 34.96
CA GLY A 139 -6.28 10.81 35.51
C GLY A 139 -5.35 10.06 34.55
N ARG A 140 -4.17 9.69 35.05
CA ARG A 140 -3.07 8.95 34.40
C ARG A 140 -2.34 9.71 33.27
N THR A 141 -1.39 10.53 33.70
CA THR A 141 -0.24 10.97 32.91
C THR A 141 0.56 9.74 32.47
N LEU A 142 0.40 9.29 31.22
CA LEU A 142 1.43 8.49 30.57
C LEU A 142 2.65 9.40 30.38
N ARG A 143 3.62 9.30 31.31
CA ARG A 143 4.93 9.94 31.15
C ARG A 143 5.51 9.43 29.84
N ALA A 144 5.65 10.33 28.86
CA ALA A 144 6.39 10.04 27.65
C ALA A 144 7.79 9.56 28.09
N ALA A 145 8.17 8.33 27.73
CA ALA A 145 9.52 7.85 27.94
C ALA A 145 10.46 8.85 27.25
N ARG A 146 11.24 9.57 28.06
CA ARG A 146 12.06 10.70 27.61
C ARG A 146 13.29 10.27 26.79
N SER A 147 13.53 8.96 26.63
CA SER A 147 14.60 8.42 25.80
C SER A 147 14.27 7.02 25.29
N VAL A 148 14.89 6.65 24.17
CA VAL A 148 14.77 5.35 23.51
C VAL A 148 15.23 4.20 24.41
N ASP A 149 16.22 4.44 25.27
CA ASP A 149 16.76 3.46 26.22
C ASP A 149 15.73 3.00 27.26
N ALA A 150 14.84 3.90 27.68
CA ALA A 150 13.76 3.58 28.62
C ALA A 150 12.69 2.67 28.00
N LEU A 151 12.55 2.65 26.68
CA LEU A 151 11.63 1.78 25.96
C LEU A 151 12.17 0.35 25.85
N HIS A 152 13.50 0.20 25.65
CA HIS A 152 14.16 -1.09 25.54
C HIS A 152 14.12 -1.87 26.87
N ALA A 153 14.34 -1.19 27.99
CA ALA A 153 14.29 -1.81 29.32
C ALA A 153 12.90 -2.34 29.73
N ALA A 154 11.82 -1.81 29.14
CA ALA A 154 10.45 -2.23 29.44
C ALA A 154 10.00 -3.48 28.67
N PHE A 155 10.71 -3.86 27.60
CA PHE A 155 10.36 -4.98 26.72
C PHE A 155 11.23 -6.24 26.90
N THR A 156 12.24 -6.21 27.78
CA THR A 156 13.16 -7.33 28.02
C THR A 156 13.04 -7.91 29.45
N ARG A 157 11.83 -7.96 30.00
CA ARG A 157 11.51 -8.78 31.17
C ARG A 157 10.37 -9.74 30.88
#